data_AF-A0A143Q5J4-F1
#
_entry.id   AF-A0A143Q5J4-F1
#
_cell.length_a   1.000
_cell.length_b   1.000
_cell.length_c   1.000
_cell.angle_alpha   90.00
_cell.angle_beta   90.00
_cell.angle_gamma   90.00
#
_symmetry.space_group_name_H-M   'P 1'
#
loop_
_entity.id
_entity.type
_entity.pdbx_description
1 polymer ?
#
loop_
_entity_poly.entity_id
_entity_poly.type
_entity_poly.pdbx_seq_one_letter_code
_entity_poly.pdbx_strand_id
1 'polypeptide(L)'
;MASTKTGRSGSGKPTKEAKAAAKAARKQASKERRAQLWQAFQMQRKEDKLLLPLMIGSVVGMTVLFFLIGLVFGIEWLLLPFGLLIGVLVAFVIFGRRVQKSVYGKADGQAGAAAWALDNLRGNWRVKTAVAGTAQLDAVHRVIGRPGIVLVAEGSPTRVKSLLAQEKKKIARLVGDTPIYDVVVGNGDGQVPLSGLQKFLTKLPRNIDAKRMETIEGRLAALGTRSGPPLPKGPIPGGAKMKGMQRTMKRR
;
A
#
# COMPACT_ATOMS: atom_id res chain seq x y z
N MET A 1 -41.02 -32.48 -28.53
CA MET A 1 -41.67 -31.26 -27.99
C MET A 1 -41.60 -31.37 -26.47
N ALA A 2 -41.15 -30.42 -25.64
CA ALA A 2 -40.80 -29.03 -25.81
C ALA A 2 -39.72 -28.67 -24.76
N SER A 3 -38.75 -27.84 -25.13
CA SER A 3 -37.76 -27.24 -24.22
C SER A 3 -38.18 -25.80 -23.95
N THR A 4 -38.46 -25.49 -22.69
CA THR A 4 -38.90 -24.17 -22.23
C THR A 4 -37.72 -23.20 -22.24
N LYS A 5 -37.76 -22.22 -23.15
CA LYS A 5 -36.84 -21.06 -23.19
C LYS A 5 -36.96 -20.23 -21.91
N THR A 6 -35.90 -20.17 -21.12
CA THR A 6 -35.76 -19.19 -20.04
C THR A 6 -35.48 -17.82 -20.65
N GLY A 7 -36.43 -16.90 -20.48
CA GLY A 7 -36.38 -15.54 -21.00
C GLY A 7 -35.21 -14.72 -20.45
N ARG A 8 -34.50 -14.09 -21.37
CA ARG A 8 -33.51 -13.03 -21.15
C ARG A 8 -34.25 -11.84 -20.51
N SER A 9 -34.05 -11.59 -19.22
CA SER A 9 -34.63 -10.42 -18.56
C SER A 9 -33.94 -9.15 -19.07
N GLY A 10 -34.77 -8.22 -19.55
CA GLY A 10 -34.36 -7.00 -20.22
C GLY A 10 -33.66 -6.02 -19.29
N SER A 11 -32.64 -5.36 -19.82
CA SER A 11 -32.04 -4.14 -19.28
C SER A 11 -33.06 -3.00 -19.33
N GLY A 12 -33.86 -2.87 -18.27
CA GLY A 12 -34.79 -1.74 -18.08
C GLY A 12 -34.03 -0.45 -17.71
N LYS A 13 -34.41 0.68 -18.33
CA LYS A 13 -33.89 2.01 -17.99
C LYS A 13 -34.08 2.26 -16.47
N PRO A 14 -33.06 2.77 -15.75
CA PRO A 14 -33.19 2.95 -14.30
C PRO A 14 -34.36 3.89 -13.97
N THR A 15 -35.23 3.43 -13.06
CA THR A 15 -36.41 4.15 -12.57
C THR A 15 -36.01 5.51 -12.00
N LYS A 16 -36.90 6.52 -12.08
CA LYS A 16 -36.63 7.89 -11.61
C LYS A 16 -36.18 7.92 -10.14
N GLU A 17 -36.71 7.01 -9.33
CA GLU A 17 -36.35 6.80 -7.92
C GLU A 17 -34.94 6.22 -7.75
N ALA A 18 -34.54 5.23 -8.55
CA ALA A 18 -33.17 4.72 -8.55
C ALA A 18 -32.14 5.78 -8.96
N LYS A 19 -32.50 6.67 -9.90
CA LYS A 19 -31.66 7.83 -10.27
C LYS A 19 -31.60 8.88 -9.16
N ALA A 20 -32.70 9.14 -8.46
CA ALA A 20 -32.74 10.08 -7.34
C ALA A 20 -31.93 9.57 -6.14
N ALA A 21 -32.08 8.29 -5.77
CA ALA A 21 -31.30 7.64 -4.72
C ALA A 21 -29.79 7.62 -5.06
N ALA A 22 -29.42 7.29 -6.30
CA ALA A 22 -28.03 7.36 -6.75
C ALA A 22 -27.46 8.79 -6.72
N LYS A 23 -28.28 9.82 -7.05
CA LYS A 23 -27.88 11.23 -6.97
C LYS A 23 -27.71 11.69 -5.51
N ALA A 24 -28.59 11.25 -4.61
CA ALA A 24 -28.48 11.52 -3.18
C ALA A 24 -27.24 10.86 -2.56
N ALA A 25 -27.00 9.57 -2.86
CA ALA A 25 -25.82 8.84 -2.44
C ALA A 25 -24.52 9.49 -2.95
N ARG A 26 -24.48 9.89 -4.24
CA ARG A 26 -23.34 10.63 -4.81
C ARG A 26 -23.10 11.97 -4.12
N LYS A 27 -24.17 12.70 -3.77
CA LYS A 27 -24.08 13.96 -3.04
C LYS A 27 -23.54 13.74 -1.63
N GLN A 28 -24.02 12.74 -0.89
CA GLN A 28 -23.50 12.42 0.44
C GLN A 28 -22.03 12.00 0.39
N ALA A 29 -21.68 11.07 -0.50
CA ALA A 29 -20.30 10.67 -0.72
C ALA A 29 -19.38 11.84 -1.16
N SER A 30 -19.92 12.84 -1.87
CA SER A 30 -19.14 14.05 -2.22
C SER A 30 -18.91 14.96 -1.01
N LYS A 31 -19.90 15.10 -0.12
CA LYS A 31 -19.78 15.90 1.10
C LYS A 31 -18.78 15.25 2.05
N GLU A 32 -18.89 13.94 2.27
CA GLU A 32 -17.96 13.18 3.10
C GLU A 32 -16.53 13.27 2.58
N ARG A 33 -16.31 13.06 1.28
CA ARG A 33 -14.99 13.23 0.66
C ARG A 33 -14.44 14.64 0.86
N ARG A 34 -15.27 15.67 0.68
CA ARG A 34 -14.85 17.07 0.90
C ARG A 34 -14.49 17.33 2.36
N ALA A 35 -15.26 16.78 3.30
CA ALA A 35 -14.98 16.90 4.72
C ALA A 35 -13.67 16.20 5.11
N GLN A 36 -13.43 14.99 4.60
CA GLN A 36 -12.17 14.25 4.79
C GLN A 36 -10.97 15.01 4.23
N LEU A 37 -11.09 15.54 3.01
CA LEU A 37 -10.04 16.36 2.40
C LEU A 37 -9.78 17.63 3.20
N TRP A 38 -10.83 18.27 3.71
CA TRP A 38 -10.70 19.46 4.55
C TRP A 38 -10.02 19.16 5.88
N GLN A 39 -10.38 18.05 6.54
CA GLN A 39 -9.74 17.59 7.77
C GLN A 39 -8.26 17.27 7.55
N ALA A 40 -7.92 16.54 6.49
CA ALA A 40 -6.54 16.25 6.11
C ALA A 40 -5.75 17.53 5.83
N PHE A 41 -6.36 18.51 5.14
CA PHE A 41 -5.75 19.81 4.91
C PHE A 41 -5.49 20.58 6.22
N GLN A 42 -6.47 20.63 7.13
CA GLN A 42 -6.31 21.31 8.42
C GLN A 42 -5.23 20.65 9.28
N MET A 43 -5.15 19.33 9.29
CA MET A 43 -4.09 18.58 9.96
C MET A 43 -2.72 18.92 9.37
N GLN A 44 -2.58 18.82 8.04
CA GLN A 44 -1.31 19.10 7.36
C GLN A 44 -0.87 20.56 7.54
N ARG A 45 -1.79 21.53 7.48
CA ARG A 45 -1.46 22.96 7.67
C ARG A 45 -0.90 23.24 9.07
N LYS A 46 -1.38 22.54 10.09
CA LYS A 46 -0.87 22.67 11.46
C LYS A 46 0.53 22.09 11.60
N GLU A 47 0.80 21.00 10.91
CA GLU A 47 2.09 20.32 10.93
C GLU A 47 3.15 21.06 10.11
N ASP A 48 2.77 21.57 8.95
CA ASP A 48 3.65 22.20 7.99
C ASP A 48 3.25 23.65 7.73
N LYS A 49 3.85 24.56 8.51
CA LYS A 49 3.60 26.00 8.41
C LYS A 49 4.02 26.60 7.06
N LEU A 50 4.97 25.98 6.36
CA LEU A 50 5.42 26.43 5.04
C LEU A 50 4.48 26.00 3.91
N LEU A 51 3.56 25.07 4.16
CA LEU A 51 2.62 24.57 3.16
C LEU A 51 1.79 25.71 2.53
N LEU A 52 1.20 26.57 3.36
CA LEU A 52 0.28 27.60 2.91
C LEU A 52 0.98 28.72 2.12
N PRO A 53 2.12 29.26 2.59
CA PRO A 53 2.93 30.19 1.78
C PRO A 53 3.36 29.60 0.43
N LEU A 54 3.75 28.32 0.39
CA LEU A 54 4.16 27.68 -0.87
C LEU A 54 3.00 27.46 -1.83
N MET A 55 1.83 27.07 -1.32
CA MET A 55 0.64 26.93 -2.15
C MET A 55 0.21 28.27 -2.74
N ILE A 56 0.14 29.33 -1.92
CA ILE A 56 -0.18 30.68 -2.38
C ILE A 56 0.88 31.16 -3.38
N GLY A 57 2.17 31.01 -3.04
CA GLY A 57 3.28 31.37 -3.91
C GLY A 57 3.24 30.65 -5.26
N SER A 58 2.82 29.38 -5.30
CA SER A 58 2.66 28.64 -6.56
C SER A 58 1.50 29.14 -7.41
N VAL A 59 0.37 29.51 -6.80
CA VAL A 59 -0.78 30.06 -7.54
C VAL A 59 -0.45 31.45 -8.08
N VAL A 60 0.04 32.33 -7.19
CA VAL A 60 0.40 33.71 -7.56
C VAL A 60 1.55 33.70 -8.57
N GLY A 61 2.61 32.92 -8.31
CA GLY A 61 3.77 32.83 -9.19
C GLY A 61 3.39 32.35 -10.60
N MET A 62 2.55 31.32 -10.71
CA MET A 62 2.12 30.82 -12.02
C MET A 62 1.15 31.78 -12.73
N THR A 63 0.26 32.44 -11.98
CA THR A 63 -0.65 33.45 -12.54
C THR A 63 0.13 34.64 -13.10
N VAL A 64 1.08 35.17 -12.33
CA VAL A 64 1.95 36.27 -12.75
C VAL A 64 2.80 35.85 -13.95
N LEU A 65 3.38 34.65 -13.93
CA LEU A 65 4.18 34.13 -15.04
C LEU A 65 3.39 34.10 -16.35
N PHE A 66 2.21 33.52 -16.35
CA PHE A 66 1.37 33.43 -17.55
C PHE A 66 0.83 34.78 -17.99
N PHE A 67 0.54 35.68 -17.05
CA PHE A 67 0.14 37.05 -17.35
C PHE A 67 1.27 37.81 -18.06
N LEU A 68 2.50 37.75 -17.54
CA LEU A 68 3.67 38.40 -18.15
C LEU A 68 3.99 37.83 -19.53
N ILE A 69 3.88 36.51 -19.70
CA ILE A 69 3.99 35.87 -21.02
C ILE A 69 2.93 36.45 -21.95
N GLY A 70 1.67 36.50 -21.50
CA GLY A 70 0.59 37.03 -22.34
C GLY A 70 0.76 38.51 -22.68
N LEU A 71 1.32 39.32 -21.78
CA LEU A 71 1.59 40.74 -22.03
C LEU A 71 2.59 40.93 -23.18
N VAL A 72 3.61 40.07 -23.28
CA VAL A 72 4.59 40.09 -24.39
C VAL A 72 3.93 39.79 -25.74
N PHE A 73 2.85 38.98 -25.75
CA PHE A 73 2.14 38.56 -26.96
C PHE A 73 0.79 39.28 -27.18
N GLY A 74 0.40 40.22 -26.31
CA GLY A 74 -0.91 40.89 -26.35
C GLY A 74 -2.12 39.99 -26.09
N ILE A 75 -1.93 38.86 -25.39
CA ILE A 75 -2.96 37.85 -25.09
C ILE A 75 -3.07 37.56 -23.58
N GLU A 76 -2.74 38.53 -22.73
CA GLU A 76 -2.70 38.41 -21.27
C GLU A 76 -4.02 37.93 -20.67
N TRP A 77 -5.16 38.43 -21.14
CA TRP A 77 -6.47 38.03 -20.66
C TRP A 77 -6.84 36.59 -21.05
N LEU A 78 -6.30 36.10 -22.16
CA LEU A 78 -6.48 34.72 -22.59
C LEU A 78 -5.63 33.76 -21.75
N LEU A 79 -4.37 34.13 -21.43
CA LEU A 79 -3.43 33.28 -20.69
C LEU A 79 -3.64 33.31 -19.17
N LEU A 80 -4.22 34.38 -18.62
CA LEU A 80 -4.49 34.53 -17.18
C LEU A 80 -5.27 33.34 -16.57
N PRO A 81 -6.41 32.88 -17.12
CA PRO A 81 -7.13 31.73 -16.56
C PRO A 81 -6.31 30.43 -16.62
N PHE A 82 -5.47 30.24 -17.64
CA PHE A 82 -4.57 29.08 -17.71
C PHE A 82 -3.49 29.14 -16.63
N GLY A 83 -2.90 30.32 -16.38
CA GLY A 83 -1.96 30.54 -15.28
C GLY A 83 -2.56 30.20 -13.93
N LEU A 84 -3.80 30.62 -13.69
CA LEU A 84 -4.53 30.30 -12.46
C LEU A 84 -4.78 28.79 -12.33
N LEU A 85 -5.28 28.13 -13.38
CA LEU A 85 -5.55 26.69 -13.38
C LEU A 85 -4.27 25.86 -13.14
N ILE A 86 -3.18 26.20 -13.82
CA ILE A 86 -1.88 25.53 -13.66
C ILE A 86 -1.32 25.82 -12.26
N GLY A 87 -1.45 27.06 -11.76
CA GLY A 87 -1.04 27.42 -10.42
C GLY A 87 -1.75 26.59 -9.34
N VAL A 88 -3.07 26.41 -9.47
CA VAL A 88 -3.84 25.54 -8.57
C VAL A 88 -3.38 24.07 -8.68
N LEU A 89 -3.14 23.57 -9.90
CA LEU A 89 -2.63 22.21 -10.10
C LEU A 89 -1.26 22.01 -9.41
N VAL A 90 -0.35 22.96 -9.55
CA VAL A 90 0.96 22.91 -8.87
C VAL A 90 0.80 22.95 -7.36
N ALA A 91 -0.11 23.78 -6.83
CA ALA A 91 -0.42 23.82 -5.40
C ALA A 91 -0.89 22.44 -4.87
N PHE A 92 -1.72 21.73 -5.63
CA PHE A 92 -2.14 20.36 -5.31
C PHE A 92 -0.98 19.36 -5.31
N VAL A 93 -0.06 19.46 -6.27
CA VAL A 93 1.14 18.60 -6.32
C VAL A 93 2.05 18.86 -5.11
N ILE A 94 2.27 20.13 -4.75
CA ILE A 94 3.04 20.52 -3.56
C ILE A 94 2.39 19.94 -2.31
N PHE A 95 1.07 20.12 -2.17
CA PHE A 95 0.30 19.58 -1.05
C PHE A 95 0.48 18.06 -0.92
N GLY A 96 0.25 17.30 -1.99
CA GLY A 96 0.39 15.84 -1.97
C GLY A 96 1.80 15.39 -1.58
N ARG A 97 2.84 16.01 -2.15
CA ARG A 97 4.24 15.70 -1.82
C ARG A 97 4.58 15.99 -0.36
N ARG A 98 4.08 17.10 0.18
CA ARG A 98 4.31 17.50 1.57
C ARG A 98 3.59 16.58 2.56
N VAL A 99 2.35 16.19 2.26
CA VAL A 99 1.61 15.19 3.04
C VAL A 99 2.37 13.88 3.07
N GLN A 100 2.79 13.37 1.91
CA GLN A 100 3.59 12.14 1.85
C GLN A 100 4.87 12.26 2.70
N LYS A 101 5.61 13.37 2.57
CA LYS A 101 6.82 13.61 3.36
C LYS A 101 6.55 13.59 4.87
N SER A 102 5.47 14.24 5.34
CA SER A 102 5.10 14.25 6.77
C SER A 102 4.74 12.84 7.25
N VAL A 103 3.88 12.13 6.52
CA VAL A 103 3.41 10.79 6.89
C VAL A 103 4.57 9.80 6.97
N TYR A 104 5.41 9.74 5.92
CA TYR A 104 6.58 8.86 5.93
C TYR A 104 7.61 9.27 6.98
N GLY A 105 7.82 10.58 7.20
CA GLY A 105 8.74 11.06 8.24
C GLY A 105 8.31 10.71 9.65
N LYS A 106 7.01 10.63 9.92
CA LYS A 106 6.48 10.17 11.22
C LYS A 106 6.52 8.67 11.40
N ALA A 107 6.28 7.93 10.32
CA ALA A 107 6.36 6.47 10.33
C ALA A 107 7.81 5.99 10.43
N ASP A 108 8.77 6.79 9.96
CA ASP A 108 10.18 6.44 10.01
C ASP A 108 10.66 6.25 11.47
N GLY A 109 11.39 5.16 11.71
CA GLY A 109 11.83 4.76 13.05
C GLY A 109 10.76 4.08 13.94
N GLN A 110 9.51 3.95 13.47
CA GLN A 110 8.50 3.14 14.17
C GLN A 110 8.61 1.67 13.77
N ALA A 111 8.44 0.75 14.73
CA ALA A 111 8.34 -0.67 14.44
C ALA A 111 7.10 -0.97 13.58
N GLY A 112 7.23 -1.83 12.55
CA GLY A 112 6.14 -2.12 11.61
C GLY A 112 5.98 -1.09 10.49
N ALA A 113 6.79 -0.03 10.45
CA ALA A 113 6.68 1.00 9.43
C ALA A 113 7.02 0.47 8.03
N ALA A 114 7.97 -0.46 7.91
CA ALA A 114 8.29 -1.08 6.63
C ALA A 114 7.12 -1.92 6.13
N ALA A 115 6.47 -2.73 6.98
CA ALA A 115 5.24 -3.45 6.63
C ALA A 115 4.16 -2.50 6.10
N TRP A 116 3.87 -1.42 6.82
CA TRP A 116 2.89 -0.43 6.39
C TRP A 116 3.26 0.19 5.04
N ALA A 117 4.53 0.55 4.83
CA ALA A 117 4.97 1.13 3.56
C ALA A 117 4.85 0.12 2.39
N LEU A 118 5.11 -1.16 2.66
CA LEU A 118 4.98 -2.24 1.69
C LEU A 118 3.52 -2.50 1.30
N ASP A 119 2.61 -2.49 2.26
CA ASP A 119 1.16 -2.64 2.01
C ASP A 119 0.58 -1.49 1.18
N ASN A 120 1.22 -0.31 1.23
CA ASN A 120 0.87 0.86 0.43
C ASN A 120 1.55 0.90 -0.95
N LEU A 121 2.30 -0.14 -1.35
CA LEU A 121 2.92 -0.20 -2.66
C LEU A 121 1.87 -0.18 -3.78
N ARG A 122 2.16 0.62 -4.82
CA ARG A 122 1.33 0.66 -6.02
C ARG A 122 1.84 -0.32 -7.07
N GLY A 123 0.93 -1.06 -7.68
CA GLY A 123 1.20 -2.01 -8.76
C GLY A 123 1.01 -3.46 -8.34
N ASN A 124 1.43 -4.38 -9.22
CA ASN A 124 1.25 -5.82 -9.01
C ASN A 124 2.37 -6.40 -8.13
N TRP A 125 2.37 -6.03 -6.86
CA TRP A 125 3.25 -6.58 -5.83
C TRP A 125 2.49 -7.63 -5.01
N ARG A 126 3.19 -8.64 -4.51
CA ARG A 126 2.67 -9.58 -3.50
C ARG A 126 3.49 -9.42 -2.25
N VAL A 127 2.88 -8.89 -1.20
CA VAL A 127 3.55 -8.58 0.06
C VAL A 127 3.12 -9.61 1.08
N LYS A 128 4.08 -10.18 1.79
CA LYS A 128 3.87 -10.97 3.00
C LYS A 128 4.70 -10.36 4.12
N THR A 129 4.02 -9.78 5.08
CA THR A 129 4.65 -9.11 6.23
C THR A 129 5.10 -10.13 7.27
N ALA A 130 6.16 -9.81 8.03
CA ALA A 130 6.67 -10.59 9.16
C ALA A 130 6.87 -12.09 8.87
N VAL A 131 7.57 -12.42 7.78
CA VAL A 131 7.93 -13.82 7.45
C VAL A 131 8.97 -14.39 8.41
N ALA A 132 9.74 -13.52 9.05
CA ALA A 132 10.63 -13.80 10.16
C ALA A 132 10.68 -12.56 11.07
N GLY A 133 10.92 -12.75 12.35
CA GLY A 133 11.08 -11.64 13.29
C GLY A 133 11.64 -12.08 14.63
N THR A 134 12.02 -11.11 15.45
CA THR A 134 12.53 -11.29 16.82
C THR A 134 11.56 -10.71 17.85
N ALA A 135 11.79 -10.99 19.13
CA ALA A 135 11.07 -10.34 20.22
C ALA A 135 11.41 -8.83 20.35
N GLN A 136 12.52 -8.39 19.75
CA GLN A 136 13.01 -7.01 19.76
C GLN A 136 12.40 -6.16 18.64
N LEU A 137 11.26 -6.58 18.08
CA LEU A 137 10.56 -5.89 17.00
C LEU A 137 11.41 -5.74 15.72
N ASP A 138 12.41 -6.60 15.52
CA ASP A 138 13.03 -6.75 14.20
C ASP A 138 12.15 -7.66 13.35
N ALA A 139 11.91 -7.28 12.10
CA ALA A 139 11.07 -8.06 11.20
C ALA A 139 11.70 -8.12 9.81
N VAL A 140 11.44 -9.23 9.12
CA VAL A 140 11.70 -9.41 7.69
C VAL A 140 10.36 -9.59 7.01
N HIS A 141 10.13 -8.77 5.99
CA HIS A 141 8.99 -8.85 5.10
C HIS A 141 9.47 -9.39 3.76
N ARG A 142 8.58 -10.09 3.06
CA ARG A 142 8.84 -10.62 1.74
C ARG A 142 7.95 -9.94 0.72
N VAL A 143 8.56 -9.47 -0.35
CA VAL A 143 7.88 -8.83 -1.47
C VAL A 143 8.22 -9.61 -2.72
N ILE A 144 7.21 -10.03 -3.46
CA ILE A 144 7.37 -10.65 -4.78
C ILE A 144 6.89 -9.64 -5.81
N GLY A 145 7.72 -9.40 -6.82
CA GLY A 145 7.43 -8.48 -7.91
C GLY A 145 8.19 -8.86 -9.17
N ARG A 146 8.13 -8.00 -10.19
CA ARG A 146 8.87 -8.23 -11.45
C ARG A 146 10.39 -8.37 -11.29
N PRO A 147 11.04 -7.78 -10.28
CA PRO A 147 12.45 -8.04 -10.05
C PRO A 147 12.80 -9.46 -9.60
N GLY A 148 11.83 -10.19 -9.06
CA GLY A 148 12.06 -11.43 -8.33
C GLY A 148 11.53 -11.32 -6.91
N ILE A 149 12.33 -11.75 -5.95
CA ILE A 149 11.98 -11.72 -4.52
C ILE A 149 12.82 -10.65 -3.85
N VAL A 150 12.20 -9.80 -3.07
CA VAL A 150 12.88 -8.81 -2.25
C VAL A 150 12.55 -9.07 -0.79
N LEU A 151 13.58 -9.28 0.01
CA LEU A 151 13.50 -9.35 1.46
C LEU A 151 13.77 -7.97 2.03
N VAL A 152 12.78 -7.41 2.70
CA VAL A 152 12.84 -6.07 3.28
C VAL A 152 12.86 -6.26 4.79
N ALA A 153 13.96 -5.88 5.43
CA ALA A 153 14.10 -5.97 6.87
C ALA A 153 13.95 -4.59 7.54
N GLU A 154 13.35 -4.58 8.72
CA GLU A 154 13.29 -3.44 9.63
C GLU A 154 13.83 -3.83 11.00
N GLY A 155 14.51 -2.88 11.68
CA GLY A 155 15.12 -3.10 13.00
C GLY A 155 16.63 -2.86 13.00
N SER A 156 17.34 -3.48 13.94
CA SER A 156 18.78 -3.26 14.11
C SER A 156 19.60 -3.93 12.99
N PRO A 157 20.49 -3.20 12.29
CA PRO A 157 21.26 -3.73 11.16
C PRO A 157 22.06 -5.00 11.46
N THR A 158 22.59 -5.14 12.67
CA THR A 158 23.37 -6.32 13.06
C THR A 158 22.50 -7.55 13.25
N ARG A 159 21.29 -7.40 13.80
CA ARG A 159 20.34 -8.49 14.04
C ARG A 159 19.60 -8.91 12.78
N VAL A 160 19.19 -7.95 11.95
CA VAL A 160 18.46 -8.25 10.72
C VAL A 160 19.31 -8.95 9.67
N LYS A 161 20.64 -8.78 9.66
CA LYS A 161 21.54 -9.48 8.74
C LYS A 161 21.45 -11.00 8.89
N SER A 162 21.42 -11.52 10.12
CA SER A 162 21.31 -12.95 10.36
C SER A 162 19.92 -13.48 9.96
N LEU A 163 18.85 -12.72 10.24
CA LEU A 163 17.48 -13.05 9.81
C LEU A 163 17.36 -13.10 8.28
N LEU A 164 17.89 -12.10 7.58
CA LEU A 164 17.91 -12.03 6.13
C LEU A 164 18.66 -13.21 5.52
N ALA A 165 19.83 -13.57 6.06
CA ALA A 165 20.62 -14.69 5.57
C ALA A 165 19.86 -16.03 5.74
N GLN A 166 19.20 -16.24 6.88
CA GLN A 166 18.39 -17.43 7.13
C GLN A 166 17.21 -17.53 6.14
N GLU A 167 16.46 -16.44 5.95
CA GLU A 167 15.31 -16.42 5.07
C GLU A 167 15.73 -16.57 3.59
N LYS A 168 16.81 -15.91 3.17
CA LYS A 168 17.40 -16.04 1.84
C LYS A 168 17.79 -17.49 1.54
N LYS A 169 18.44 -18.18 2.48
CA LYS A 169 18.82 -19.59 2.33
C LYS A 169 17.59 -20.52 2.23
N LYS A 170 16.53 -20.26 3.00
CA LYS A 170 15.27 -21.03 2.93
C LYS A 170 14.60 -20.85 1.56
N ILE A 171 14.52 -19.60 1.10
CA ILE A 171 13.87 -19.26 -0.18
C ILE A 171 14.67 -19.83 -1.35
N ALA A 172 15.99 -19.64 -1.38
CA ALA A 172 16.87 -20.07 -2.48
C ALA A 172 16.70 -21.56 -2.82
N ARG A 173 16.43 -22.42 -1.83
CA ARG A 173 16.17 -23.85 -2.03
C ARG A 173 14.92 -24.16 -2.86
N LEU A 174 13.99 -23.23 -3.01
CA LEU A 174 12.70 -23.44 -3.68
C LEU A 174 12.53 -22.70 -5.00
N VAL A 175 13.15 -21.53 -5.13
CA VAL A 175 12.89 -20.60 -6.25
C VAL A 175 13.93 -20.68 -7.36
N GLY A 176 14.95 -21.53 -7.19
CA GLY A 176 16.01 -21.78 -8.17
C GLY A 176 16.75 -20.49 -8.51
N ASP A 177 16.88 -20.20 -9.81
CA ASP A 177 17.65 -19.07 -10.34
C ASP A 177 16.95 -17.70 -10.22
N THR A 178 15.83 -17.63 -9.50
CA THR A 178 15.10 -16.37 -9.32
C THR A 178 15.93 -15.43 -8.45
N PRO A 179 16.21 -14.18 -8.88
CA PRO A 179 16.97 -13.22 -8.09
C PRO A 179 16.31 -12.91 -6.73
N ILE A 180 17.13 -12.91 -5.67
CA ILE A 180 16.73 -12.56 -4.30
C ILE A 180 17.53 -11.35 -3.84
N TYR A 181 16.86 -10.22 -3.72
CA TYR A 181 17.41 -8.98 -3.20
C TYR A 181 17.15 -8.85 -1.70
N ASP A 182 18.08 -8.25 -0.97
CA ASP A 182 17.96 -7.88 0.42
C ASP A 182 18.03 -6.36 0.57
N VAL A 183 17.16 -5.82 1.41
CA VAL A 183 17.07 -4.39 1.71
C VAL A 183 16.87 -4.25 3.21
N VAL A 184 17.64 -3.37 3.83
CA VAL A 184 17.42 -2.97 5.23
C VAL A 184 16.84 -1.55 5.21
N VAL A 185 15.70 -1.39 5.86
CA VAL A 185 15.02 -0.09 6.00
C VAL A 185 15.59 0.65 7.20
N GLY A 186 15.90 1.93 6.99
CA GLY A 186 16.37 2.84 8.02
C GLY A 186 17.22 3.96 7.43
N ASN A 187 17.83 4.76 8.31
CA ASN A 187 18.53 6.00 7.96
C ASN A 187 20.06 5.92 8.09
N GLY A 188 20.61 4.73 8.37
CA GLY A 188 22.06 4.52 8.43
C GLY A 188 22.70 4.21 7.07
N ASP A 189 24.02 4.06 7.07
CA ASP A 189 24.77 3.73 5.85
C ASP A 189 24.33 2.38 5.25
N GLY A 190 24.13 2.37 3.93
CA GLY A 190 23.67 1.20 3.19
C GLY A 190 22.21 0.80 3.46
N GLN A 191 21.46 1.60 4.22
CA GLN A 191 20.04 1.40 4.44
C GLN A 191 19.21 2.26 3.48
N VAL A 192 17.98 1.84 3.24
CA VAL A 192 17.03 2.58 2.42
C VAL A 192 16.05 3.30 3.34
N PRO A 193 15.94 4.64 3.27
CA PRO A 193 14.97 5.36 4.09
C PRO A 193 13.55 4.95 3.70
N LEU A 194 12.63 4.94 4.67
CA LEU A 194 11.26 4.46 4.48
C LEU A 194 10.55 5.15 3.30
N SER A 195 10.71 6.47 3.18
CA SER A 195 10.15 7.27 2.08
C SER A 195 10.71 6.91 0.70
N GLY A 196 11.91 6.34 0.65
CA GLY A 196 12.61 5.92 -0.56
C GLY A 196 12.37 4.46 -0.97
N LEU A 197 11.78 3.64 -0.08
CA LEU A 197 11.63 2.20 -0.29
C LEU A 197 10.92 1.86 -1.60
N GLN A 198 9.78 2.49 -1.89
CA GLN A 198 9.06 2.25 -3.15
C GLN A 198 9.92 2.56 -4.38
N LYS A 199 10.66 3.68 -4.36
CA LYS A 199 11.54 4.09 -5.47
C LYS A 199 12.72 3.14 -5.65
N PHE A 200 13.25 2.60 -4.57
CA PHE A 200 14.29 1.59 -4.62
C PHE A 200 13.77 0.31 -5.29
N LEU A 201 12.62 -0.21 -4.83
CA LEU A 201 12.03 -1.43 -5.36
C LEU A 201 11.68 -1.33 -6.85
N THR A 202 11.15 -0.19 -7.30
CA THR A 202 10.77 0.01 -8.70
C THR A 202 11.95 0.22 -9.64
N LYS A 203 13.12 0.60 -9.12
CA LYS A 203 14.36 0.73 -9.90
C LYS A 203 15.07 -0.59 -10.17
N LEU A 204 14.74 -1.65 -9.42
CA LEU A 204 15.32 -2.97 -9.64
C LEU A 204 14.96 -3.50 -11.05
N PRO A 205 15.87 -4.24 -11.71
CA PRO A 205 15.64 -4.75 -13.06
C PRO A 205 14.48 -5.74 -13.08
N ARG A 206 13.74 -5.79 -14.19
CA ARG A 206 12.56 -6.66 -14.36
C ARG A 206 13.00 -8.04 -14.85
N ASN A 207 13.34 -8.92 -13.91
CA ASN A 207 13.89 -10.25 -14.21
C ASN A 207 12.83 -11.34 -14.47
N ILE A 208 11.60 -11.16 -13.96
CA ILE A 208 10.53 -12.16 -14.07
C ILE A 208 9.20 -11.57 -14.59
N ASP A 209 8.38 -12.45 -15.16
CA ASP A 209 7.04 -12.15 -15.65
C ASP A 209 5.95 -12.47 -14.60
N ALA A 210 4.68 -12.17 -14.93
CA ALA A 210 3.59 -12.35 -13.98
C ALA A 210 3.28 -13.83 -13.67
N LYS A 211 3.44 -14.72 -14.65
CA LYS A 211 3.22 -16.16 -14.46
C LYS A 211 4.26 -16.76 -13.51
N ARG A 212 5.53 -16.32 -13.64
CA ARG A 212 6.59 -16.74 -12.73
C ARG A 212 6.35 -16.20 -11.31
N MET A 213 5.83 -14.98 -11.15
CA MET A 213 5.45 -14.45 -9.83
C MET A 213 4.43 -15.36 -9.14
N GLU A 214 3.36 -15.78 -9.82
CA GLU A 214 2.33 -16.67 -9.27
C GLU A 214 2.90 -18.05 -8.90
N THR A 215 3.77 -18.60 -9.75
CA THR A 215 4.45 -19.87 -9.47
C THR A 215 5.33 -19.78 -8.21
N ILE A 216 6.07 -18.67 -8.06
CA ILE A 216 6.90 -18.41 -6.87
C ILE A 216 6.03 -18.26 -5.62
N GLU A 217 4.95 -17.49 -5.71
CA GLU A 217 4.02 -17.28 -4.62
C GLU A 217 3.43 -18.61 -4.13
N GLY A 218 2.97 -19.48 -5.03
CA GLY A 218 2.46 -20.81 -4.69
C GLY A 218 3.51 -21.70 -4.00
N ARG A 219 4.75 -21.73 -4.50
CA ARG A 219 5.85 -22.49 -3.87
C ARG A 219 6.18 -21.99 -2.47
N LEU A 220 6.18 -20.67 -2.28
CA LEU A 220 6.47 -20.05 -0.99
C LEU A 220 5.30 -20.15 0.00
N ALA A 221 4.06 -20.19 -0.47
CA ALA A 221 2.89 -20.44 0.37
C ALA A 221 2.96 -21.84 1.00
N ALA A 222 3.42 -22.85 0.24
CA ALA A 222 3.63 -24.21 0.74
C ALA A 222 4.76 -24.32 1.81
N LEU A 223 5.64 -23.32 1.92
CA LEU A 223 6.65 -23.27 2.98
C LEU A 223 6.06 -22.78 4.31
N GLY A 224 5.07 -21.87 4.28
CA GLY A 224 4.43 -21.31 5.47
C GLY A 224 3.60 -22.32 6.28
N THR A 225 3.14 -23.40 5.65
CA THR A 225 2.41 -24.49 6.33
C THR A 225 3.33 -25.49 7.03
N ARG A 226 4.65 -25.44 6.80
CA ARG A 226 5.64 -26.33 7.44
C ARG A 226 6.33 -25.73 8.67
N SER A 227 5.96 -24.50 9.05
CA SER A 227 6.60 -23.76 10.16
C SER A 227 5.79 -23.76 11.46
N GLY A 228 4.69 -24.53 11.55
CA GLY A 228 4.05 -24.81 12.85
C GLY A 228 4.90 -25.77 13.68
N PRO A 229 4.78 -25.75 15.02
CA PRO A 229 5.40 -26.77 15.87
C PRO A 229 5.05 -28.15 15.32
N PRO A 230 6.01 -29.10 15.18
CA PRO A 230 5.65 -30.45 14.79
C PRO A 230 4.61 -30.93 15.81
N LEU A 231 3.37 -31.15 15.36
CA LEU A 231 2.40 -31.83 16.21
C LEU A 231 3.09 -33.12 16.65
N PRO A 232 3.23 -33.38 17.96
CA PRO A 232 3.83 -34.62 18.42
C PRO A 232 2.95 -35.74 17.88
N LYS A 233 3.47 -36.48 16.90
CA LYS A 233 2.88 -37.72 16.42
C LYS A 233 3.13 -38.81 17.47
N GLY A 234 2.56 -38.61 18.66
CA GLY A 234 2.34 -39.68 19.60
C GLY A 234 1.14 -40.50 19.14
N PRO A 235 1.09 -41.81 19.43
CA PRO A 235 -0.13 -42.59 19.23
C PRO A 235 -1.27 -41.88 19.96
N ILE A 236 -2.32 -41.50 19.24
CA ILE A 236 -3.55 -41.03 19.88
C ILE A 236 -4.03 -42.21 20.74
N PRO A 237 -4.17 -42.06 22.07
CA PRO A 237 -4.72 -43.13 22.89
C PRO A 237 -6.11 -43.47 22.35
N GLY A 238 -6.25 -44.68 21.80
CA GLY A 238 -7.53 -45.23 21.37
C GLY A 238 -8.42 -45.42 22.58
N GLY A 239 -9.11 -44.37 23.00
CA GLY A 239 -9.92 -44.42 24.21
C GLY A 239 -10.46 -43.10 24.76
N ALA A 240 -10.04 -41.94 24.24
CA ALA A 240 -10.60 -40.65 24.67
C ALA A 240 -12.01 -40.43 24.10
N LYS A 241 -12.99 -41.17 24.62
CA LYS A 241 -14.41 -40.85 24.48
C LYS A 241 -14.62 -39.45 25.06
N MET A 242 -14.96 -38.48 24.21
CA MET A 242 -15.47 -37.17 24.65
C MET A 242 -16.71 -37.42 25.51
N LYS A 243 -16.54 -37.43 26.83
CA LYS A 243 -17.65 -37.56 27.78
C LYS A 243 -17.95 -36.19 28.37
N GLY A 244 -19.04 -35.60 27.90
CA GLY A 244 -19.87 -34.69 28.69
C GLY A 244 -19.51 -33.20 28.67
N MET A 245 -19.67 -32.52 27.54
CA MET A 245 -19.89 -31.06 27.50
C MET A 245 -21.33 -30.74 27.09
N GLN A 246 -22.30 -31.43 27.69
CA GLN A 246 -23.71 -31.06 27.59
C GLN A 246 -24.37 -31.42 28.91
N ARG A 247 -24.52 -30.45 29.81
CA ARG A 247 -25.62 -30.32 30.80
C ARG A 247 -25.24 -29.29 31.89
N THR A 248 -25.19 -28.01 31.54
CA THR A 248 -25.41 -26.93 32.53
C THR A 248 -25.81 -25.63 31.86
N MET A 249 -26.94 -25.63 31.15
CA MET A 249 -27.72 -24.41 30.91
C MET A 249 -29.21 -24.76 30.95
N LYS A 250 -29.74 -24.95 32.17
CA LYS A 250 -31.15 -24.71 32.48
C LYS A 250 -31.35 -24.69 34.01
N ARG A 251 -31.31 -23.51 34.63
CA ARG A 251 -32.34 -23.07 35.59
C ARG A 251 -32.08 -21.67 36.18
N ARG A 252 -33.16 -20.88 36.08
CA ARG A 252 -33.55 -19.62 36.74
C ARG A 252 -32.73 -18.38 36.43
#